data_AF-A0A932T6X5-F1
#
_entry.id   AF-A0A932T6X5-F1
#
_cell.length_a   1.000
_cell.length_b   1.000
_cell.length_c   1.000
_cell.angle_alpha   90.00
_cell.angle_beta   90.00
_cell.angle_gamma   90.00
#
_symmetry.space_group_name_H-M   'P 1'
#
loop_
_entity.id
_entity.type
_entity.pdbx_description
1 polymer ?
#
loop_
_entity_poly.entity_id
_entity_poly.type
_entity_poly.pdbx_seq_one_letter_code
_entity_poly.pdbx_strand_id
1 'polypeptide(L)'
;MLRHFSWMKDYGIDGVFVQRFAAETIHPKDLRQCNTVLSHCREGANLHGRAYAVMYDLSGLREGGTQTVIDDCKLLVDRMWIGKDENDRAYLHHRGKPLVAVWGIGFNDGRRYTLAECGRLIDFLKNDPQYGGFSVMIAVPTGWRTLDADSVKDSELDRVIRRADVVSPWTVGRYSTLEGAETHAQRRWKPDLDLCRERGQDYLPVVFPGFSWHNLNPKFPLDQIPRQRGKFLWKQFTHAKQAGATMIYVAMFDEMDEGTAIFKCTGEVPVGANRFVTWEGLPSDHYLWLTGRGAALLRGEIPVSPDPPGR
;
A
#
# COMPACT_ATOMS: atom_id res chain seq x y z
N MET A 1 -4.21 -15.56 8.47
CA MET A 1 -4.12 -14.15 8.91
C MET A 1 -3.68 -13.98 10.35
N LEU A 2 -4.24 -14.67 11.37
CA LEU A 2 -3.82 -14.49 12.78
C LEU A 2 -2.29 -14.51 13.00
N ARG A 3 -1.60 -15.49 12.40
CA ARG A 3 -0.13 -15.58 12.45
C ARG A 3 0.58 -14.35 11.84
N HIS A 4 0.05 -13.79 10.77
CA HIS A 4 0.61 -12.58 10.14
C HIS A 4 0.53 -11.39 11.09
N PHE A 5 -0.60 -11.23 11.79
CA PHE A 5 -0.78 -10.17 12.79
C PHE A 5 0.07 -10.38 14.04
N SER A 6 0.30 -11.62 14.46
CA SER A 6 1.30 -11.93 15.49
C SER A 6 2.68 -11.45 15.08
N TRP A 7 3.12 -11.75 13.85
CA TRP A 7 4.40 -11.25 13.35
C TRP A 7 4.43 -9.72 13.30
N MET A 8 3.38 -9.06 12.81
CA MET A 8 3.33 -7.60 12.81
C MET A 8 3.53 -7.01 14.21
N LYS A 9 2.91 -7.61 15.23
CA LYS A 9 3.14 -7.23 16.63
C LYS A 9 4.59 -7.47 17.05
N ASP A 10 5.13 -8.65 16.79
CA ASP A 10 6.49 -9.05 17.21
C ASP A 10 7.58 -8.15 16.60
N TYR A 11 7.37 -7.67 15.37
CA TYR A 11 8.31 -6.82 14.65
C TYR A 11 7.93 -5.34 14.63
N GLY A 12 6.90 -4.91 15.37
CA GLY A 12 6.54 -3.49 15.48
C GLY A 12 6.00 -2.86 14.19
N ILE A 13 5.32 -3.65 13.35
CA ILE A 13 4.56 -3.18 12.19
C ILE A 13 3.17 -2.73 12.68
N ASP A 14 2.73 -1.54 12.27
CA ASP A 14 1.55 -0.91 12.87
C ASP A 14 0.21 -1.49 12.39
N GLY A 15 0.14 -1.94 11.14
CA GLY A 15 -1.09 -2.50 10.58
C GLY A 15 -0.99 -2.79 9.08
N VAL A 16 -2.13 -3.07 8.47
CA VAL A 16 -2.23 -3.39 7.03
C VAL A 16 -3.41 -2.73 6.36
N PHE A 17 -3.27 -2.46 5.07
CA PHE A 17 -4.40 -2.24 4.18
C PHE A 17 -4.78 -3.58 3.56
N VAL A 18 -6.02 -4.01 3.76
CA VAL A 18 -6.57 -5.23 3.18
C VAL A 18 -7.08 -4.89 1.79
N GLN A 19 -6.29 -5.23 0.78
CA GLN A 19 -6.62 -4.97 -0.62
C GLN A 19 -7.79 -5.83 -1.07
N ARG A 20 -8.72 -5.22 -1.79
CA ARG A 20 -9.88 -5.83 -2.43
C ARG A 20 -9.95 -5.33 -3.86
N PHE A 21 -9.76 -6.21 -4.83
CA PHE A 21 -10.00 -5.84 -6.22
C PHE A 21 -11.50 -5.66 -6.42
N ALA A 22 -11.90 -4.47 -6.83
CA ALA A 22 -13.32 -4.15 -7.01
C ALA A 22 -13.98 -5.04 -8.08
N ALA A 23 -13.20 -5.54 -9.04
CA ALA A 23 -13.71 -6.52 -10.01
C ALA A 23 -14.09 -7.87 -9.37
N GLU A 24 -13.44 -8.27 -8.27
CA GLU A 24 -13.69 -9.55 -7.58
C GLU A 24 -14.95 -9.50 -6.70
N THR A 25 -15.44 -8.31 -6.34
CA THR A 25 -16.63 -8.18 -5.49
C THR A 25 -17.94 -8.43 -6.25
N ILE A 26 -17.87 -8.58 -7.58
CA ILE A 26 -19.03 -8.82 -8.47
C ILE A 26 -19.49 -10.28 -8.38
N HIS A 27 -18.56 -11.24 -8.30
CA HIS A 27 -18.88 -12.66 -8.34
C HIS A 27 -19.05 -13.23 -6.92
N PRO A 28 -20.14 -13.95 -6.61
CA PRO A 28 -20.43 -14.40 -5.24
C PRO A 28 -19.33 -15.25 -4.57
N LYS A 29 -18.61 -16.04 -5.37
CA LYS A 29 -17.50 -16.88 -4.88
C LYS A 29 -16.32 -16.02 -4.43
N ASP A 30 -15.91 -15.08 -5.27
CA ASP A 30 -14.75 -14.22 -5.02
C ASP A 30 -15.08 -13.21 -3.92
N LEU A 31 -16.29 -12.64 -3.93
CA LEU A 31 -16.81 -11.81 -2.82
C LEU A 31 -16.75 -12.54 -1.48
N ARG A 32 -17.15 -13.82 -1.42
CA ARG A 32 -17.06 -14.63 -0.20
C ARG A 32 -15.61 -14.80 0.25
N GLN A 33 -14.68 -15.03 -0.68
CA GLN A 33 -13.26 -15.14 -0.37
C GLN A 33 -12.70 -13.83 0.19
N CYS A 34 -12.92 -12.70 -0.49
CA CYS A 34 -12.46 -11.39 -0.03
C CYS A 34 -13.05 -11.02 1.35
N ASN A 35 -14.33 -11.34 1.61
CA ASN A 35 -14.96 -11.13 2.91
C ASN A 35 -14.38 -12.02 4.01
N THR A 36 -14.07 -13.28 3.68
CA THR A 36 -13.43 -14.21 4.62
C THR A 36 -12.04 -13.71 5.02
N VAL A 37 -11.26 -13.25 4.05
CA VAL A 37 -9.95 -12.65 4.29
C VAL A 37 -10.07 -11.39 5.18
N LEU A 38 -11.01 -10.50 4.86
CA LEU A 38 -11.26 -9.29 5.64
C LEU A 38 -11.65 -9.61 7.10
N SER A 39 -12.54 -10.58 7.32
CA SER A 39 -12.92 -11.02 8.67
C SER A 39 -11.73 -11.57 9.46
N HIS A 40 -10.90 -12.42 8.85
CA HIS A 40 -9.70 -12.93 9.51
C HIS A 40 -8.66 -11.82 9.80
N CYS A 41 -8.59 -10.79 8.95
CA CYS A 41 -7.76 -9.62 9.20
C CYS A 41 -8.28 -8.80 10.38
N ARG A 42 -9.59 -8.53 10.45
CA ARG A 42 -10.22 -7.87 11.60
C ARG A 42 -9.93 -8.60 12.90
N GLU A 43 -10.13 -9.91 12.92
CA GLU A 43 -9.90 -10.73 14.11
C GLU A 43 -8.42 -10.68 14.55
N GLY A 44 -7.50 -10.90 13.60
CA GLY A 44 -6.06 -10.84 13.89
C GLY A 44 -5.60 -9.46 14.36
N ALA A 45 -6.12 -8.40 13.75
CA ALA A 45 -5.82 -7.02 14.10
C ALA A 45 -6.24 -6.72 15.54
N ASN A 46 -7.47 -7.06 15.92
CA ASN A 46 -7.98 -6.88 17.29
C ASN A 46 -7.20 -7.74 18.30
N LEU A 47 -6.93 -9.01 17.98
CA LEU A 47 -6.22 -9.92 18.89
C LEU A 47 -4.79 -9.47 19.19
N HIS A 48 -4.08 -8.94 18.19
CA HIS A 48 -2.68 -8.55 18.31
C HIS A 48 -2.47 -7.04 18.49
N GLY A 49 -3.55 -6.27 18.63
CA GLY A 49 -3.53 -4.82 18.82
C GLY A 49 -2.84 -4.07 17.68
N ARG A 50 -3.10 -4.50 16.43
CA ARG A 50 -2.60 -3.89 15.19
C ARG A 50 -3.76 -3.24 14.44
N ALA A 51 -3.46 -2.32 13.53
CA ALA A 51 -4.49 -1.68 12.72
C ALA A 51 -4.80 -2.46 11.44
N TYR A 52 -6.01 -2.28 10.92
CA TYR A 52 -6.35 -2.68 9.55
C TYR A 52 -7.29 -1.67 8.88
N ALA A 53 -7.24 -1.55 7.56
CA ALA A 53 -8.15 -0.71 6.77
C ALA A 53 -8.51 -1.40 5.46
N VAL A 54 -9.68 -1.11 4.90
CA VAL A 54 -10.04 -1.58 3.55
C VAL A 54 -9.37 -0.73 2.49
N MET A 55 -8.79 -1.38 1.47
CA MET A 55 -8.30 -0.73 0.25
C MET A 55 -8.99 -1.32 -0.97
N TYR A 56 -9.67 -0.47 -1.74
CA TYR A 56 -10.27 -0.83 -3.01
C TYR A 56 -9.27 -0.64 -4.14
N ASP A 57 -8.96 -1.71 -4.86
CA ASP A 57 -8.18 -1.67 -6.08
C ASP A 57 -9.11 -1.56 -7.30
N LEU A 58 -8.92 -0.52 -8.10
CA LEU A 58 -9.76 -0.23 -9.27
C LEU A 58 -9.33 -1.00 -10.53
N SER A 59 -8.30 -1.83 -10.48
CA SER A 59 -7.83 -2.63 -11.62
C SER A 59 -8.96 -3.50 -12.20
N GLY A 60 -8.97 -3.61 -13.53
CA GLY A 60 -9.96 -4.42 -14.25
C GLY A 60 -11.37 -3.82 -14.35
N LEU A 61 -11.65 -2.70 -13.68
CA LEU A 61 -12.93 -2.03 -13.79
C LEU A 61 -13.19 -1.47 -15.20
N ARG A 62 -14.45 -1.55 -15.62
CA ARG A 62 -14.95 -0.97 -16.87
C ARG A 62 -15.38 0.47 -16.64
N GLU A 63 -15.75 1.17 -17.71
CA GLU A 63 -16.49 2.44 -17.59
C GLU A 63 -17.75 2.23 -16.73
N GLY A 64 -18.02 3.16 -15.81
CA GLY A 64 -19.07 3.03 -14.79
C GLY A 64 -18.74 2.05 -13.64
N GLY A 65 -17.60 1.37 -13.68
CA GLY A 65 -17.25 0.31 -12.73
C GLY A 65 -17.01 0.77 -11.30
N THR A 66 -16.82 2.07 -11.06
CA THR A 66 -16.73 2.63 -9.70
C THR A 66 -18.00 2.41 -8.87
N GLN A 67 -19.15 2.18 -9.50
CA GLN A 67 -20.39 1.80 -8.82
C GLN A 67 -20.23 0.50 -8.01
N THR A 68 -19.44 -0.46 -8.50
CA THR A 68 -19.16 -1.70 -7.79
C THR A 68 -18.48 -1.47 -6.44
N VAL A 69 -17.62 -0.44 -6.35
CA VAL A 69 -16.99 -0.05 -5.08
C VAL A 69 -18.01 0.53 -4.11
N ILE A 70 -18.92 1.37 -4.62
CA ILE A 70 -20.00 1.96 -3.83
C ILE A 70 -20.90 0.87 -3.25
N ASP A 71 -21.28 -0.11 -4.07
CA ASP A 71 -22.17 -1.20 -3.67
C ASP A 71 -21.51 -2.14 -2.66
N ASP A 72 -20.23 -2.48 -2.84
CA ASP A 72 -19.48 -3.27 -1.86
C ASP A 72 -19.30 -2.50 -0.55
N CYS A 73 -19.00 -1.20 -0.59
CA CYS A 73 -18.87 -0.37 0.62
C CYS A 73 -20.18 -0.37 1.43
N LYS A 74 -21.34 -0.20 0.78
CA LYS A 74 -22.66 -0.32 1.44
C LYS A 74 -22.83 -1.67 2.11
N LEU A 75 -22.50 -2.75 1.41
CA LEU A 75 -22.56 -4.11 1.95
C LEU A 75 -21.66 -4.28 3.17
N LEU A 76 -20.41 -3.81 3.11
CA LEU A 76 -19.45 -3.90 4.21
C LEU A 76 -19.91 -3.09 5.43
N VAL A 77 -20.49 -1.91 5.22
CA VAL A 77 -21.06 -1.09 6.29
C VAL A 77 -22.28 -1.80 6.90
N ASP A 78 -23.24 -2.27 6.10
CA ASP A 78 -24.49 -2.84 6.62
C ASP A 78 -24.33 -4.23 7.25
N ARG A 79 -23.49 -5.08 6.64
CA ARG A 79 -23.36 -6.49 7.02
C ARG A 79 -22.19 -6.75 7.94
N MET A 80 -21.11 -5.99 7.79
CA MET A 80 -19.88 -6.18 8.54
C MET A 80 -19.57 -5.00 9.46
N TRP A 81 -20.36 -3.91 9.43
CA TRP A 81 -20.17 -2.74 10.30
C TRP A 81 -18.77 -2.13 10.14
N ILE A 82 -18.16 -2.25 8.95
CA ILE A 82 -16.84 -1.68 8.66
C ILE A 82 -16.88 -0.17 8.90
N GLY A 83 -15.92 0.33 9.71
CA GLY A 83 -15.82 1.73 10.09
C GLY A 83 -16.91 2.24 11.04
N LYS A 84 -17.84 1.38 11.49
CA LYS A 84 -18.95 1.75 12.38
C LYS A 84 -19.10 0.87 13.62
N ASP A 85 -18.44 -0.29 13.67
CA ASP A 85 -18.46 -1.18 14.83
C ASP A 85 -17.64 -0.57 15.99
N GLU A 86 -18.32 -0.16 17.05
CA GLU A 86 -17.69 0.40 18.26
C GLU A 86 -16.79 -0.61 18.98
N ASN A 87 -17.00 -1.91 18.76
CA ASN A 87 -16.16 -2.95 19.33
C ASN A 87 -14.89 -3.20 18.52
N ASP A 88 -14.83 -2.71 17.28
CA ASP A 88 -13.67 -2.86 16.42
C ASP A 88 -12.65 -1.75 16.67
N ARG A 89 -11.82 -1.97 17.69
CA ARG A 89 -10.76 -1.03 18.09
C ARG A 89 -9.57 -1.04 17.14
N ALA A 90 -9.52 -1.99 16.21
CA ALA A 90 -8.41 -2.18 15.28
C ALA A 90 -8.63 -1.51 13.92
N TYR A 91 -9.85 -1.09 13.57
CA TYR A 91 -10.05 -0.37 12.31
C TYR A 91 -9.27 0.94 12.32
N LEU A 92 -8.47 1.19 11.29
CA LEU A 92 -7.60 2.35 11.23
C LEU A 92 -8.44 3.63 11.11
N HIS A 93 -8.16 4.59 11.98
CA HIS A 93 -8.76 5.92 11.93
C HIS A 93 -7.71 6.96 11.54
N HIS A 94 -8.11 7.92 10.72
CA HIS A 94 -7.31 9.08 10.34
C HIS A 94 -8.12 10.34 10.64
N ARG A 95 -7.52 11.28 11.39
CA ARG A 95 -8.17 12.54 11.83
C ARG A 95 -9.57 12.31 12.45
N GLY A 96 -9.70 11.26 13.26
CA GLY A 96 -10.92 10.91 13.99
C GLY A 96 -11.99 10.19 13.15
N LYS A 97 -11.75 9.90 11.88
CA LYS A 97 -12.68 9.18 11.00
C LYS A 97 -12.11 7.82 10.60
N PRO A 98 -12.95 6.79 10.36
CA PRO A 98 -12.48 5.53 9.79
C PRO A 98 -11.82 5.79 8.44
N LEU A 99 -10.69 5.15 8.16
CA LEU A 99 -9.97 5.32 6.90
C LEU A 99 -10.39 4.26 5.88
N VAL A 100 -10.61 4.67 4.64
CA VAL A 100 -10.73 3.77 3.47
C VAL A 100 -9.75 4.21 2.39
N ALA A 101 -9.14 3.25 1.71
CA ALA A 101 -8.19 3.52 0.63
C ALA A 101 -8.78 3.17 -0.74
N VAL A 102 -8.41 3.94 -1.76
CA VAL A 102 -8.75 3.68 -3.17
C VAL A 102 -7.47 3.72 -3.99
N TRP A 103 -7.05 2.55 -4.49
CA TRP A 103 -5.87 2.42 -5.34
C TRP A 103 -6.25 2.53 -6.80
N GLY A 104 -5.47 3.33 -7.52
CA GLY A 104 -5.47 3.29 -8.97
C GLY A 104 -5.91 4.54 -9.71
N ILE A 105 -6.07 5.65 -9.01
CA ILE A 105 -6.62 6.86 -9.63
C ILE A 105 -5.51 7.56 -10.43
N GLY A 106 -5.69 7.69 -11.75
CA GLY A 106 -4.84 8.54 -12.61
C GLY A 106 -3.69 7.85 -13.34
N PHE A 107 -3.56 6.52 -13.29
CA PHE A 107 -2.56 5.81 -14.10
C PHE A 107 -2.90 5.83 -15.59
N ASN A 108 -1.87 5.89 -16.43
CA ASN A 108 -1.98 5.94 -17.90
C ASN A 108 -1.85 4.57 -18.60
N ASP A 109 -2.14 3.49 -17.88
CA ASP A 109 -2.03 2.10 -18.31
C ASP A 109 -3.29 1.54 -19.01
N GLY A 110 -4.17 2.43 -19.49
CA GLY A 110 -5.37 2.04 -20.25
C GLY A 110 -6.62 1.75 -19.41
N ARG A 111 -6.70 2.28 -18.19
CA ARG A 111 -7.92 2.23 -17.34
C ARG A 111 -9.13 2.81 -18.05
N ARG A 112 -10.29 2.14 -17.90
CA ARG A 112 -11.53 2.50 -18.59
C ARG A 112 -12.49 3.37 -17.78
N TYR A 113 -12.39 3.36 -16.46
CA TYR A 113 -13.13 4.30 -15.62
C TYR A 113 -12.50 5.69 -15.71
N THR A 114 -13.32 6.72 -15.45
CA THR A 114 -12.92 8.12 -15.64
C THR A 114 -12.50 8.80 -14.34
N LEU A 115 -11.78 9.94 -14.45
CA LEU A 115 -11.50 10.79 -13.30
C LEU A 115 -12.77 11.37 -12.68
N ALA A 116 -13.81 11.63 -13.49
CA ALA A 116 -15.11 12.07 -12.99
C ALA A 116 -15.79 11.01 -12.12
N GLU A 117 -15.72 9.74 -12.53
CA GLU A 117 -16.15 8.60 -11.72
C GLU A 117 -15.37 8.49 -10.41
N CYS A 118 -14.05 8.56 -10.46
CA CYS A 118 -13.20 8.55 -9.26
C CYS A 118 -13.57 9.69 -8.31
N GLY A 119 -13.82 10.88 -8.85
CA GLY A 119 -14.25 12.04 -8.10
C GLY A 119 -15.59 11.86 -7.38
N ARG A 120 -16.56 11.17 -8.01
CA ARG A 120 -17.85 10.81 -7.38
C ARG A 120 -17.69 9.73 -6.32
N LEU A 121 -16.82 8.75 -6.56
CA LEU A 121 -16.52 7.70 -5.58
C LEU A 121 -15.93 8.29 -4.29
N ILE A 122 -14.93 9.18 -4.40
CA ILE A 122 -14.35 9.85 -3.22
C ILE A 122 -15.41 10.67 -2.49
N ASP A 123 -16.26 11.40 -3.22
CA ASP A 123 -17.35 12.18 -2.62
C ASP A 123 -18.33 11.29 -1.86
N PHE A 124 -18.76 10.17 -2.44
CA PHE A 124 -19.60 9.17 -1.75
C PHE A 124 -18.96 8.68 -0.45
N LEU A 125 -17.71 8.22 -0.50
CA LEU A 125 -17.00 7.68 0.68
C LEU A 125 -16.88 8.71 1.81
N LYS A 126 -16.75 10.00 1.48
CA LYS A 126 -16.60 11.06 2.48
C LYS A 126 -17.94 11.60 2.97
N ASN A 127 -18.89 11.81 2.08
CA ASN A 127 -20.01 12.73 2.28
C ASN A 127 -21.40 12.08 2.17
N ASP A 128 -21.50 10.82 1.73
CA ASP A 128 -22.80 10.15 1.73
C ASP A 128 -23.36 10.09 3.18
N PRO A 129 -24.61 10.53 3.41
CA PRO A 129 -25.15 10.69 4.76
C PRO A 129 -25.35 9.36 5.49
N GLN A 130 -25.49 8.25 4.77
CA GLN A 130 -25.72 6.94 5.36
C GLN A 130 -24.45 6.10 5.37
N TYR A 131 -23.67 6.11 4.29
CA TYR A 131 -22.54 5.19 4.08
C TYR A 131 -21.19 5.88 4.02
N GLY A 132 -21.16 7.22 4.01
CA GLY A 132 -19.94 8.00 4.02
C GLY A 132 -19.41 8.22 5.44
N GLY A 133 -18.70 9.32 5.64
CA GLY A 133 -18.05 9.66 6.92
C GLY A 133 -16.62 9.14 7.04
N PHE A 134 -16.05 8.56 5.99
CA PHE A 134 -14.66 8.11 5.98
C PHE A 134 -13.68 9.26 5.73
N SER A 135 -12.47 9.11 6.27
CA SER A 135 -11.29 9.70 5.64
C SER A 135 -10.87 8.82 4.47
N VAL A 136 -10.37 9.43 3.40
CA VAL A 136 -10.03 8.74 2.16
C VAL A 136 -8.55 8.89 1.85
N MET A 137 -7.86 7.75 1.76
CA MET A 137 -6.55 7.64 1.13
C MET A 137 -6.71 7.28 -0.33
N ILE A 138 -5.93 7.91 -1.22
CA ILE A 138 -5.86 7.50 -2.62
C ILE A 138 -4.44 7.07 -2.97
N ALA A 139 -4.30 5.95 -3.70
CA ALA A 139 -3.05 5.58 -4.30
C ALA A 139 -3.02 5.94 -5.79
N VAL A 140 -1.98 6.67 -6.17
CA VAL A 140 -1.86 7.42 -7.42
C VAL A 140 -0.53 7.10 -8.13
N PRO A 141 -0.34 7.48 -9.40
CA PRO A 141 0.94 7.36 -10.08
C PRO A 141 2.04 8.18 -9.42
N THR A 142 3.31 7.83 -9.63
CA THR A 142 4.44 8.69 -9.21
C THR A 142 4.48 10.03 -9.93
N GLY A 143 3.95 10.03 -11.15
CA GLY A 143 3.77 11.16 -12.05
C GLY A 143 2.79 12.24 -11.61
N TRP A 144 1.99 11.99 -10.57
CA TRP A 144 0.74 12.73 -10.34
C TRP A 144 0.88 14.25 -10.23
N ARG A 145 1.94 14.75 -9.57
CA ARG A 145 2.15 16.20 -9.37
C ARG A 145 2.51 16.93 -10.65
N THR A 146 3.29 16.29 -11.52
CA THR A 146 3.82 16.88 -12.77
C THR A 146 3.11 16.38 -14.02
N LEU A 147 2.16 15.45 -13.87
CA LEU A 147 1.40 14.80 -14.95
C LEU A 147 2.32 14.16 -16.00
N ASP A 148 3.37 13.48 -15.55
CA ASP A 148 4.35 12.79 -16.39
C ASP A 148 4.45 11.29 -16.08
N ALA A 149 5.41 10.60 -16.71
CA ALA A 149 5.73 9.19 -16.47
C ALA A 149 4.50 8.26 -16.51
N ASP A 150 4.08 7.73 -15.37
CA ASP A 150 2.97 6.79 -15.21
C ASP A 150 1.60 7.46 -14.97
N SER A 151 1.54 8.79 -15.01
CA SER A 151 0.31 9.57 -14.85
C SER A 151 -0.37 9.88 -16.18
N VAL A 152 -1.70 9.99 -16.15
CA VAL A 152 -2.45 10.65 -17.21
C VAL A 152 -2.06 12.12 -17.31
N LYS A 153 -2.12 12.66 -18.53
CA LYS A 153 -1.86 14.08 -18.84
C LYS A 153 -3.15 14.89 -18.81
N ASP A 154 -3.89 14.79 -17.70
CA ASP A 154 -5.18 15.45 -17.50
C ASP A 154 -5.17 16.28 -16.22
N SER A 155 -5.43 17.58 -16.33
CA SER A 155 -5.48 18.50 -15.18
C SER A 155 -6.61 18.20 -14.21
N GLU A 156 -7.66 17.48 -14.63
CA GLU A 156 -8.72 17.04 -13.72
C GLU A 156 -8.20 16.10 -12.63
N LEU A 157 -7.05 15.44 -12.83
CA LEU A 157 -6.43 14.58 -11.83
C LEU A 157 -6.12 15.37 -10.54
N ASP A 158 -5.60 16.60 -10.66
CA ASP A 158 -5.31 17.45 -9.51
C ASP A 158 -6.58 17.75 -8.69
N ARG A 159 -7.72 17.98 -9.38
CA ARG A 159 -9.01 18.22 -8.72
C ARG A 159 -9.51 17.01 -7.96
N VAL A 160 -9.34 15.81 -8.52
CA VAL A 160 -9.68 14.56 -7.83
C VAL A 160 -8.79 14.35 -6.62
N ILE A 161 -7.46 14.55 -6.78
CA ILE A 161 -6.48 14.34 -5.71
C ILE A 161 -6.74 15.26 -4.52
N ARG A 162 -7.10 16.53 -4.74
CA ARG A 162 -7.41 17.49 -3.67
C ARG A 162 -8.58 17.08 -2.77
N ARG A 163 -9.40 16.10 -3.16
CA ARG A 163 -10.52 15.60 -2.34
C ARG A 163 -10.07 14.57 -1.30
N ALA A 164 -8.91 13.95 -1.48
CA ALA A 164 -8.38 12.94 -0.57
C ALA A 164 -7.79 13.55 0.71
N ASP A 165 -7.79 12.80 1.80
CA ASP A 165 -7.11 13.17 3.04
C ASP A 165 -5.65 12.71 3.02
N VAL A 166 -5.37 11.56 2.41
CA VAL A 166 -4.02 10.98 2.28
C VAL A 166 -3.71 10.65 0.81
N VAL A 167 -2.53 11.02 0.34
CA VAL A 167 -2.03 10.71 -1.02
C VAL A 167 -0.85 9.73 -0.93
N SER A 168 -0.93 8.61 -1.65
CA SER A 168 0.05 7.53 -1.60
C SER A 168 0.53 7.12 -3.00
N PRO A 169 1.59 7.71 -3.55
CA PRO A 169 2.05 7.36 -4.88
C PRO A 169 2.71 5.98 -4.93
N TRP A 170 2.34 5.16 -5.93
CA TRP A 170 2.86 3.80 -6.08
C TRP A 170 4.29 3.80 -6.64
N THR A 171 5.23 3.26 -5.88
CA THR A 171 6.67 3.37 -6.22
C THR A 171 7.30 2.05 -6.72
N VAL A 172 6.63 0.90 -6.57
CA VAL A 172 7.19 -0.40 -6.99
C VAL A 172 7.54 -0.38 -8.48
N GLY A 173 8.76 -0.80 -8.81
CA GLY A 173 9.27 -0.84 -10.18
C GLY A 173 9.64 0.51 -10.79
N ARG A 174 9.59 1.62 -10.05
CA ARG A 174 9.89 2.98 -10.57
C ARG A 174 11.36 3.37 -10.49
N TYR A 175 12.14 2.63 -9.72
CA TYR A 175 13.60 2.63 -9.68
C TYR A 175 14.09 1.25 -9.26
N SER A 176 15.34 0.91 -9.58
CA SER A 176 15.92 -0.41 -9.31
C SER A 176 17.26 -0.37 -8.56
N THR A 177 17.75 0.82 -8.22
CA THR A 177 19.08 1.01 -7.59
C THR A 177 18.99 1.93 -6.37
N LEU A 178 20.04 1.89 -5.53
CA LEU A 178 20.14 2.77 -4.36
C LEU A 178 20.20 4.25 -4.74
N GLU A 179 20.90 4.57 -5.84
CA GLU A 179 20.94 5.92 -6.43
C GLU A 179 19.59 6.33 -7.03
N GLY A 180 18.88 5.38 -7.64
CA GLY A 180 17.53 5.59 -8.15
C GLY A 180 16.54 5.95 -7.02
N ALA A 181 16.62 5.26 -5.88
CA ALA A 181 15.82 5.57 -4.69
C ALA A 181 16.12 6.98 -4.15
N GLU A 182 17.39 7.39 -4.13
CA GLU A 182 17.81 8.74 -3.75
C GLU A 182 17.26 9.81 -4.70
N THR A 183 17.43 9.60 -5.99
CA THR A 183 16.91 10.50 -7.03
C THR A 183 15.38 10.61 -6.94
N HIS A 184 14.69 9.49 -6.68
CA HIS A 184 13.24 9.49 -6.50
C HIS A 184 12.81 10.31 -5.29
N ALA A 185 13.49 10.18 -4.16
CA ALA A 185 13.18 10.95 -2.97
C ALA A 185 13.33 12.46 -3.19
N GLN A 186 14.40 12.88 -3.89
CA GLN A 186 14.65 14.29 -4.20
C GLN A 186 13.66 14.86 -5.23
N ARG A 187 13.36 14.10 -6.29
CA ARG A 187 12.54 14.60 -7.42
C ARG A 187 11.03 14.41 -7.23
N ARG A 188 10.62 13.42 -6.44
CA ARG A 188 9.21 13.06 -6.22
C ARG A 188 8.81 13.30 -4.77
N TRP A 189 9.29 12.49 -3.82
CA TRP A 189 8.77 12.52 -2.45
C TRP A 189 8.88 13.88 -1.78
N LYS A 190 10.04 14.55 -1.83
CA LYS A 190 10.23 15.84 -1.19
C LYS A 190 9.24 16.92 -1.69
N PRO A 191 9.19 17.25 -3.00
CA PRO A 191 8.25 18.25 -3.48
C PRO A 191 6.78 17.82 -3.37
N ASP A 192 6.48 16.51 -3.46
CA ASP A 192 5.12 16.01 -3.25
C ASP A 192 4.66 16.17 -1.80
N LEU A 193 5.53 15.86 -0.83
CA LEU A 193 5.30 16.06 0.61
C LEU A 193 5.02 17.53 0.92
N ASP A 194 5.83 18.44 0.36
CA ASP A 194 5.66 19.88 0.56
C ASP A 194 4.32 20.36 -0.01
N LEU A 195 3.93 19.91 -1.20
CA LEU A 195 2.64 20.23 -1.81
C LEU A 195 1.45 19.67 -1.02
N CYS A 196 1.52 18.42 -0.55
CA CYS A 196 0.48 17.84 0.29
C CYS A 196 0.31 18.64 1.59
N ARG A 197 1.41 19.03 2.23
CA ARG A 197 1.39 19.86 3.44
C ARG A 197 0.70 21.21 3.20
N GLU A 198 1.01 21.90 2.11
CA GLU A 198 0.36 23.16 1.72
C GLU A 198 -1.16 23.00 1.53
N ARG A 199 -1.59 21.83 1.07
CA ARG A 199 -3.01 21.50 0.84
C ARG A 199 -3.71 20.95 2.08
N GLY A 200 -3.01 20.79 3.20
CA GLY A 200 -3.54 20.12 4.39
C GLY A 200 -3.80 18.63 4.21
N GLN A 201 -3.20 18.02 3.20
CA GLN A 201 -3.24 16.58 2.93
C GLN A 201 -2.03 15.89 3.55
N ASP A 202 -2.22 14.63 3.94
CA ASP A 202 -1.16 13.77 4.42
C ASP A 202 -0.55 12.98 3.25
N TYR A 203 0.75 12.71 3.29
CA TYR A 203 1.46 11.99 2.21
C TYR A 203 2.09 10.71 2.74
N LEU A 204 1.83 9.60 2.06
CA LEU A 204 2.26 8.26 2.44
C LEU A 204 3.16 7.68 1.34
N PRO A 205 4.50 7.84 1.43
CA PRO A 205 5.43 7.21 0.49
C PRO A 205 5.31 5.69 0.52
N VAL A 206 5.47 5.07 -0.64
CA VAL A 206 5.56 3.60 -0.78
C VAL A 206 7.02 3.18 -0.86
N VAL A 207 7.42 2.18 -0.09
CA VAL A 207 8.74 1.54 -0.15
C VAL A 207 8.59 0.04 -0.39
N PHE A 208 9.60 -0.62 -0.96
CA PHE A 208 9.54 -2.05 -1.29
C PHE A 208 10.90 -2.73 -1.15
N PRO A 209 10.94 -4.03 -0.77
CA PRO A 209 12.21 -4.69 -0.44
C PRO A 209 13.04 -5.10 -1.65
N GLY A 210 12.40 -5.25 -2.80
CA GLY A 210 12.93 -5.70 -4.09
C GLY A 210 11.77 -6.12 -4.98
N PHE A 211 12.05 -6.68 -6.17
CA PHE A 211 11.01 -7.02 -7.13
C PHE A 211 11.48 -8.13 -8.09
N SER A 212 10.61 -9.13 -8.29
CA SER A 212 10.74 -10.10 -9.37
C SER A 212 9.40 -10.80 -9.64
N TRP A 213 8.89 -10.59 -10.84
CA TRP A 213 7.71 -11.28 -11.37
C TRP A 213 8.02 -12.33 -12.45
N HIS A 214 9.25 -12.84 -12.49
CA HIS A 214 9.70 -13.79 -13.52
C HIS A 214 8.78 -15.03 -13.62
N ASN A 215 8.29 -15.54 -12.48
CA ASN A 215 7.40 -16.70 -12.47
C ASN A 215 5.99 -16.40 -12.98
N LEU A 216 5.54 -15.14 -12.92
CA LEU A 216 4.29 -14.68 -13.52
C LEU A 216 4.48 -14.36 -15.02
N ASN A 217 5.62 -13.79 -15.37
CA ASN A 217 5.96 -13.40 -16.74
C ASN A 217 7.43 -13.72 -17.05
N PRO A 218 7.72 -14.90 -17.63
CA PRO A 218 9.08 -15.38 -17.87
C PRO A 218 9.92 -14.52 -18.82
N LYS A 219 9.31 -13.54 -19.49
CA LYS A 219 10.01 -12.56 -20.35
C LYS A 219 10.87 -11.59 -19.55
N PHE A 220 10.57 -11.40 -18.26
CA PHE A 220 11.31 -10.50 -17.39
C PHE A 220 12.40 -11.25 -16.60
N PRO A 221 13.50 -10.58 -16.23
CA PRO A 221 14.57 -11.24 -15.50
C PRO A 221 14.11 -11.67 -14.10
N LEU A 222 14.65 -12.81 -13.64
CA LEU A 222 14.61 -13.19 -12.23
C LEU A 222 15.41 -12.14 -11.42
N ASP A 223 14.92 -11.78 -10.25
CA ASP A 223 15.55 -10.80 -9.35
C ASP A 223 15.80 -9.43 -10.03
N GLN A 224 14.78 -8.93 -10.75
CA GLN A 224 14.85 -7.69 -11.53
C GLN A 224 15.26 -6.46 -10.69
N ILE A 225 14.85 -6.42 -9.43
CA ILE A 225 15.31 -5.43 -8.45
C ILE A 225 15.83 -6.19 -7.22
N PRO A 226 17.15 -6.40 -7.13
CA PRO A 226 17.76 -7.14 -6.03
C PRO A 226 17.55 -6.45 -4.68
N ARG A 227 17.29 -7.25 -3.65
CA ARG A 227 17.06 -6.73 -2.28
C ARG A 227 18.33 -6.22 -1.60
N GLN A 228 19.50 -6.64 -2.09
CA GLN A 228 20.83 -6.25 -1.62
C GLN A 228 20.98 -6.41 -0.11
N ARG A 229 20.54 -7.55 0.42
CA ARG A 229 20.59 -7.93 1.83
C ARG A 229 19.96 -6.87 2.75
N GLY A 230 18.89 -6.24 2.28
CA GLY A 230 18.14 -5.21 3.02
C GLY A 230 18.58 -3.78 2.76
N LYS A 231 19.73 -3.54 2.12
CA LYS A 231 20.22 -2.18 1.82
C LYS A 231 19.25 -1.39 0.95
N PHE A 232 18.60 -2.06 -0.01
CA PHE A 232 17.63 -1.42 -0.90
C PHE A 232 16.41 -0.88 -0.15
N LEU A 233 15.81 -1.68 0.73
CA LEU A 233 14.69 -1.25 1.56
C LEU A 233 15.10 -0.15 2.54
N TRP A 234 16.26 -0.32 3.20
CA TRP A 234 16.74 0.64 4.18
C TRP A 234 16.99 2.02 3.59
N LYS A 235 17.62 2.09 2.41
CA LYS A 235 17.88 3.35 1.69
C LYS A 235 16.59 4.12 1.39
N GLN A 236 15.49 3.41 1.12
CA GLN A 236 14.18 4.04 0.94
C GLN A 236 13.63 4.60 2.26
N PHE A 237 13.70 3.85 3.36
CA PHE A 237 13.30 4.33 4.69
C PHE A 237 14.05 5.61 5.08
N THR A 238 15.37 5.64 4.91
CA THR A 238 16.20 6.79 5.28
C THR A 238 15.87 8.01 4.43
N HIS A 239 15.70 7.83 3.12
CA HIS A 239 15.41 8.92 2.20
C HIS A 239 13.98 9.47 2.35
N ALA A 240 12.99 8.60 2.60
CA ALA A 240 11.64 9.03 2.93
C ALA A 240 11.62 9.85 4.24
N LYS A 241 12.32 9.40 5.28
CA LYS A 241 12.47 10.15 6.55
C LYS A 241 13.15 11.51 6.32
N GLN A 242 14.23 11.55 5.55
CA GLN A 242 14.95 12.79 5.22
C GLN A 242 14.11 13.76 4.38
N ALA A 243 13.26 13.25 3.49
CA ALA A 243 12.28 14.07 2.75
C ALA A 243 11.21 14.69 3.66
N GLY A 244 11.01 14.12 4.87
CA GLY A 244 10.07 14.61 5.88
C GLY A 244 8.87 13.70 6.11
N ALA A 245 8.89 12.46 5.61
CA ALA A 245 7.81 11.50 5.85
C ALA A 245 7.72 11.11 7.32
N THR A 246 6.48 10.99 7.80
CA THR A 246 6.14 10.55 9.18
C THR A 246 5.44 9.19 9.21
N MET A 247 5.09 8.67 8.04
CA MET A 247 4.41 7.40 7.80
C MET A 247 4.90 6.84 6.46
N ILE A 248 4.88 5.52 6.31
CA ILE A 248 5.31 4.82 5.10
C ILE A 248 4.41 3.61 4.87
N TYR A 249 4.07 3.35 3.61
CA TYR A 249 3.45 2.11 3.16
C TYR A 249 4.53 1.16 2.64
N VAL A 250 4.60 -0.07 3.16
CA VAL A 250 5.52 -1.09 2.65
C VAL A 250 4.77 -1.99 1.67
N ALA A 251 5.18 -1.95 0.41
CA ALA A 251 4.67 -2.82 -0.65
C ALA A 251 5.62 -4.04 -0.81
N MET A 252 5.25 -5.25 -0.40
CA MET A 252 4.01 -5.61 0.33
C MET A 252 4.28 -6.63 1.44
N PHE A 253 3.26 -6.93 2.24
CA PHE A 253 3.38 -7.95 3.29
C PHE A 253 3.62 -9.34 2.68
N ASP A 254 2.79 -9.77 1.73
CA ASP A 254 2.71 -11.15 1.23
C ASP A 254 2.61 -11.31 -0.30
N GLU A 255 2.87 -10.26 -1.08
CA GLU A 255 2.88 -10.30 -2.56
C GLU A 255 4.12 -11.05 -3.08
N MET A 256 3.97 -12.37 -3.17
CA MET A 256 5.02 -13.30 -3.61
C MET A 256 5.22 -13.30 -5.12
N ASP A 257 4.14 -13.10 -5.87
CA ASP A 257 4.12 -13.16 -7.33
C ASP A 257 4.93 -12.03 -7.98
N GLU A 258 5.01 -10.87 -7.32
CA GLU A 258 5.91 -9.75 -7.70
C GLU A 258 7.23 -9.72 -6.92
N GLY A 259 7.43 -10.65 -5.99
CA GLY A 259 8.67 -10.73 -5.19
C GLY A 259 8.87 -9.55 -4.24
N THR A 260 7.80 -8.85 -3.84
CA THR A 260 7.82 -7.68 -2.94
C THR A 260 7.49 -8.05 -1.49
N ALA A 261 7.11 -9.30 -1.20
CA ALA A 261 6.74 -9.76 0.14
C ALA A 261 7.85 -9.51 1.21
N ILE A 262 7.46 -9.05 2.40
CA ILE A 262 8.35 -8.90 3.58
C ILE A 262 8.18 -10.01 4.61
N PHE A 263 7.13 -10.83 4.51
CA PHE A 263 6.84 -11.91 5.45
C PHE A 263 7.94 -13.00 5.50
N LYS A 264 7.78 -13.99 6.40
CA LYS A 264 8.81 -15.02 6.58
C LYS A 264 8.90 -15.94 5.36
N CYS A 265 10.07 -16.00 4.73
CA CYS A 265 10.40 -16.95 3.66
C CYS A 265 11.56 -17.85 4.06
N THR A 266 11.55 -19.10 3.60
CA THR A 266 12.68 -20.01 3.75
C THR A 266 13.73 -19.76 2.67
N GLY A 267 15.00 -19.97 3.02
CA GLY A 267 16.10 -20.03 2.03
C GLY A 267 16.21 -21.40 1.36
N GLU A 268 15.60 -22.44 1.94
CA GLU A 268 15.51 -23.78 1.38
C GLU A 268 14.32 -23.85 0.43
N VAL A 269 14.59 -23.75 -0.87
CA VAL A 269 13.56 -23.67 -1.91
C VAL A 269 13.40 -25.00 -2.65
N PRO A 270 12.22 -25.31 -3.19
CA PRO A 270 12.02 -26.50 -4.00
C PRO A 270 13.00 -26.56 -5.18
N VAL A 271 13.58 -27.74 -5.40
CA VAL A 271 14.41 -28.02 -6.58
C VAL A 271 13.48 -28.36 -7.74
N GLY A 272 13.61 -27.66 -8.87
CA GLY A 272 12.78 -27.91 -10.05
C GLY A 272 13.00 -26.89 -11.17
N ALA A 273 12.05 -26.87 -12.12
CA ALA A 273 12.10 -25.97 -13.28
C ALA A 273 11.94 -24.49 -12.90
N ASN A 274 11.20 -24.21 -11.82
CA ASN A 274 11.00 -22.86 -11.32
C ASN A 274 12.19 -22.42 -10.47
N ARG A 275 12.59 -21.16 -10.65
CA ARG A 275 13.63 -20.51 -9.84
C ARG A 275 12.99 -19.59 -8.81
N PHE A 276 13.60 -19.51 -7.63
CA PHE A 276 13.10 -18.72 -6.51
C PHE A 276 14.16 -17.71 -6.07
N VAL A 277 13.74 -16.46 -5.85
CA VAL A 277 14.55 -15.47 -5.14
C VAL A 277 14.46 -15.79 -3.64
N THR A 278 15.60 -15.80 -2.94
CA THR A 278 15.69 -16.13 -1.51
C THR A 278 16.14 -14.90 -0.70
N TRP A 279 16.24 -15.05 0.63
CA TRP A 279 16.74 -14.00 1.53
C TRP A 279 18.27 -13.83 1.55
N GLU A 280 18.98 -14.23 0.50
CA GLU A 280 20.41 -13.92 0.34
C GLU A 280 21.27 -14.40 1.55
N GLY A 281 20.90 -15.55 2.14
CA GLY A 281 21.55 -16.12 3.33
C GLY A 281 21.18 -15.45 4.66
N LEU A 282 20.20 -14.54 4.66
CA LEU A 282 19.69 -13.88 5.87
C LEU A 282 18.61 -14.72 6.56
N PRO A 283 18.34 -14.49 7.87
CA PRO A 283 17.28 -15.20 8.57
C PRO A 283 15.89 -14.98 7.92
N SER A 284 15.00 -15.97 8.05
CA SER A 284 13.69 -16.01 7.37
C SER A 284 12.83 -14.76 7.59
N ASP A 285 13.01 -14.08 8.72
CA ASP A 285 12.24 -12.93 9.18
C ASP A 285 12.97 -11.59 8.98
N HIS A 286 14.08 -11.56 8.24
CA HIS A 286 14.92 -10.37 8.11
C HIS A 286 14.14 -9.13 7.64
N TYR A 287 13.24 -9.26 6.66
CA TYR A 287 12.49 -8.11 6.15
C TYR A 287 11.36 -7.65 7.08
N LEU A 288 10.78 -8.54 7.90
CA LEU A 288 9.89 -8.12 8.99
C LEU A 288 10.66 -7.30 10.02
N TRP A 289 11.81 -7.80 10.47
CA TRP A 289 12.68 -7.09 11.41
C TRP A 289 13.13 -5.74 10.85
N LEU A 290 13.58 -5.68 9.60
CA LEU A 290 14.06 -4.45 8.98
C LEU A 290 12.94 -3.41 8.83
N THR A 291 11.71 -3.83 8.48
CA THR A 291 10.53 -2.95 8.49
C THR A 291 10.27 -2.39 9.88
N GLY A 292 10.38 -3.21 10.94
CA GLY A 292 10.30 -2.75 12.33
C GLY A 292 11.34 -1.69 12.69
N ARG A 293 12.57 -1.86 12.21
CA ARG A 293 13.63 -0.84 12.36
C ARG A 293 13.32 0.43 11.55
N GLY A 294 12.74 0.30 10.36
CA GLY A 294 12.23 1.43 9.59
C GLY A 294 11.14 2.21 10.33
N ALA A 295 10.22 1.53 11.01
CA ALA A 295 9.21 2.16 11.86
C ALA A 295 9.84 2.91 13.06
N ALA A 296 10.82 2.29 13.73
CA ALA A 296 11.58 2.95 14.79
C ALA A 296 12.33 4.21 14.29
N LEU A 297 12.90 4.15 13.09
CA LEU A 297 13.54 5.30 12.43
C LEU A 297 12.55 6.44 12.18
N LEU A 298 11.35 6.13 11.68
CA LEU A 298 10.31 7.12 11.45
C LEU A 298 9.87 7.81 12.74
N ARG A 299 9.74 7.05 13.84
CA ARG A 299 9.39 7.57 15.17
C ARG A 299 10.54 8.30 15.87
N GLY A 300 11.76 8.28 15.32
CA GLY A 300 12.93 8.92 15.91
C GLY A 300 13.52 8.15 17.10
N GLU A 301 13.16 6.88 17.26
CA GLU A 301 13.69 5.99 18.30
C GLU A 301 15.14 5.57 18.01
N ILE A 302 15.56 5.68 16.74
CA ILE A 302 16.92 5.43 16.28
C ILE A 302 17.39 6.53 15.33
N PRO A 303 18.70 6.84 15.27
CA PRO A 303 19.22 7.86 14.39
C PRO A 303 19.16 7.42 12.92
N VAL A 304 19.13 8.41 12.02
CA VAL A 304 19.30 8.18 10.57
C VAL A 304 20.74 7.71 10.32
N SER A 305 20.88 6.57 9.64
CA SER A 305 22.16 5.96 9.26
C SER A 305 22.11 5.54 7.78
N PRO A 306 23.19 5.72 7.00
CA PRO A 306 23.22 5.28 5.60
C PRO A 306 23.11 3.75 5.46
N ASP A 307 23.63 3.00 6.44
CA ASP A 307 23.62 1.55 6.47
C ASP A 307 22.52 1.02 7.38
N PRO A 308 21.92 -0.14 7.04
CA PRO A 308 20.94 -0.79 7.91
C PRO A 308 21.57 -1.13 9.26
N PRO A 309 20.77 -1.13 10.35
CA PRO A 309 21.28 -1.51 11.66
C PRO A 309 21.89 -2.91 11.64
N GLY A 310 22.84 -3.17 12.54
CA GLY A 310 23.31 -4.52 12.80
C GLY A 310 22.17 -5.38 13.36
N ARG A 311 22.18 -6.66 13.03
CA ARG A 311 21.30 -7.68 13.61
C ARG A 311 22.10 -8.64 14.45
#